data_AF-A0A8S3JP69-F1
#
_entry.id   AF-A0A8S3JP69-F1
#
_cell.length_a   1.000
_cell.length_b   1.000
_cell.length_c   1.000
_cell.angle_alpha   90.00
_cell.angle_beta   90.00
_cell.angle_gamma   90.00
#
_symmetry.space_group_name_H-M   'P 1'
#
loop_
_entity.id
_entity.type
_entity.pdbx_description
1 polymer ?
#
loop_
_entity_poly.entity_id
_entity_poly.type
_entity_poly.pdbx_seq_one_letter_code
_entity_poly.pdbx_strand_id
1 'polypeptide(L)'
;MLGARSLVVTCAAGGLNKDYSVGDIMLIKDHLNLPSFAGNNPLIGHNDERFGPRFPPVGHAYDRQYIMKMKEIAAKYNLQLREGVYCGLGGPCYETIAEINMLRLLGGDAV
;
A
#
# COMPACT_ATOMS: atom_id res chain seq x y z
N MET A 1 18.75 3.31 17.35
CA MET A 1 18.16 3.58 16.01
C MET A 1 19.15 4.36 15.16
N LEU A 2 19.11 4.20 13.83
CA LEU A 2 20.05 4.81 12.87
C LEU A 2 19.67 6.23 12.40
N GLY A 3 18.52 6.77 12.84
CA GLY A 3 18.13 8.16 12.54
C GLY A 3 17.40 8.38 11.21
N ALA A 4 16.90 7.33 10.56
CA ALA A 4 16.11 7.45 9.33
C ALA A 4 14.86 8.33 9.54
N ARG A 5 14.58 9.22 8.57
CA ARG A 5 13.43 10.13 8.57
C ARG A 5 12.40 9.81 7.51
N SER A 6 12.71 8.88 6.61
CA SER A 6 11.86 8.53 5.48
C SER A 6 12.06 7.07 5.14
N LEU A 7 10.98 6.43 4.71
CA LEU A 7 10.94 5.03 4.33
C LEU A 7 10.29 4.92 2.97
N VAL A 8 10.99 4.32 2.01
CA VAL A 8 10.44 3.95 0.71
C VAL A 8 10.27 2.44 0.71
N VAL A 9 9.06 1.98 0.38
CA VAL A 9 8.72 0.56 0.30
C VAL A 9 8.37 0.24 -1.14
N THR A 10 8.93 -0.86 -1.65
CA THR A 10 8.65 -1.39 -2.99
C THR A 10 8.28 -2.85 -2.87
N CYS A 11 7.29 -3.29 -3.64
CA CYS A 11 6.90 -4.69 -3.76
C CYS A 11 6.53 -5.01 -5.21
N ALA A 12 6.49 -6.30 -5.54
CA ALA A 12 5.74 -6.78 -6.69
C ALA A 12 4.29 -7.04 -6.24
N ALA A 13 3.33 -6.78 -7.11
CA ALA A 13 1.91 -6.92 -6.81
C ALA A 13 1.14 -7.42 -8.04
N GLY A 14 0.04 -8.13 -7.78
CA GLY A 14 -0.94 -8.49 -8.80
C GLY A 14 -1.84 -7.31 -9.12
N GLY A 15 -2.02 -6.98 -10.41
CA GLY A 15 -2.92 -5.93 -10.85
C GLY A 15 -4.39 -6.34 -10.73
N LEU A 16 -5.14 -5.69 -9.84
CA LEU A 16 -6.58 -5.89 -9.72
C LEU A 16 -7.35 -4.96 -10.66
N ASN A 17 -6.83 -3.77 -10.95
CA ASN A 17 -7.44 -2.82 -11.87
C ASN A 17 -7.27 -3.28 -13.33
N LYS A 18 -8.36 -3.27 -14.14
CA LYS A 18 -8.32 -3.76 -15.55
C LYS A 18 -7.53 -2.84 -16.46
N ASP A 19 -7.33 -1.60 -16.07
CA ASP A 19 -6.60 -0.62 -16.88
C ASP A 19 -5.08 -0.77 -16.71
N TYR A 20 -4.62 -1.64 -15.81
CA TYR A 20 -3.21 -1.87 -15.53
C TYR A 20 -2.66 -3.00 -16.39
N SER A 21 -1.38 -2.90 -16.73
CA SER A 21 -0.66 -3.92 -17.49
C SER A 21 0.55 -4.44 -16.70
N VAL A 22 1.01 -5.65 -17.04
CA VAL A 22 2.24 -6.19 -16.47
C VAL A 22 3.39 -5.22 -16.78
N GLY A 23 4.13 -4.84 -15.74
CA GLY A 23 5.22 -3.86 -15.83
C GLY A 23 4.81 -2.42 -15.51
N ASP A 24 3.52 -2.13 -15.32
CA ASP A 24 3.08 -0.83 -14.82
C ASP A 24 3.63 -0.58 -13.42
N ILE A 25 4.06 0.65 -13.16
CA ILE A 25 4.44 1.12 -11.82
C ILE A 25 3.22 1.79 -11.20
N MET A 26 2.82 1.32 -10.01
CA MET A 26 1.76 1.93 -9.22
C MET A 26 2.32 2.62 -7.99
N LEU A 27 2.00 3.90 -7.84
CA LEU A 27 2.16 4.63 -6.60
C LEU A 27 1.03 4.26 -5.63
N ILE A 28 1.38 3.77 -4.45
CA ILE A 28 0.40 3.44 -3.41
C ILE A 28 -0.08 4.74 -2.76
N LYS A 29 -1.36 5.08 -2.96
CA LYS A 29 -1.99 6.25 -2.31
C LYS A 29 -2.68 5.88 -1.00
N ASP A 30 -3.09 4.63 -0.86
CA ASP A 30 -3.78 4.10 0.33
C ASP A 30 -3.65 2.56 0.38
N HIS A 31 -4.11 1.93 1.47
CA HIS A 31 -4.13 0.48 1.58
C HIS A 31 -5.36 -0.09 2.27
N LEU A 32 -5.69 -1.34 1.91
CA LEU A 32 -6.57 -2.22 2.67
C LEU A 32 -5.71 -3.24 3.43
N ASN A 33 -5.70 -3.19 4.76
CA ASN A 33 -4.92 -4.10 5.61
C ASN A 33 -5.80 -5.23 6.16
N LEU A 34 -6.10 -6.21 5.31
CA LEU A 34 -7.05 -7.28 5.64
C LEU A 34 -6.59 -8.17 6.81
N PRO A 35 -5.30 -8.54 6.96
CA PRO A 35 -4.83 -9.23 8.15
C PRO A 35 -5.12 -8.47 9.45
N SER A 36 -5.03 -7.13 9.43
CA SER A 36 -5.31 -6.33 10.62
C SER A 36 -6.77 -6.35 11.04
N PHE A 37 -7.72 -6.54 10.11
CA PHE A 37 -9.14 -6.69 10.46
C PHE A 37 -9.40 -7.95 11.29
N ALA A 38 -8.58 -9.00 11.10
CA ALA A 38 -8.62 -10.22 11.89
C ALA A 38 -7.71 -10.18 13.14
N GLY A 39 -7.15 -9.01 13.48
CA GLY A 39 -6.24 -8.88 14.63
C GLY A 39 -4.84 -9.41 14.36
N ASN A 40 -4.38 -9.42 13.11
CA ASN A 40 -2.97 -9.66 12.78
C ASN A 40 -2.30 -8.32 12.39
N ASN A 41 -2.12 -7.45 13.37
CA ASN A 41 -1.52 -6.12 13.22
C ASN A 41 -0.20 -6.04 14.01
N PRO A 42 0.88 -5.44 13.45
CA PRO A 42 2.19 -5.39 14.10
C PRO A 42 2.22 -4.59 15.42
N LEU A 43 1.19 -3.77 15.70
CA LEU A 43 1.08 -2.97 16.93
C LEU A 43 0.34 -3.71 18.07
N ILE A 44 -0.08 -4.95 17.85
CA ILE A 44 -0.68 -5.78 18.90
C ILE A 44 0.39 -6.15 19.93
N GLY A 45 0.00 -6.10 21.22
CA GLY A 45 0.91 -6.29 22.35
C GLY A 45 1.16 -4.99 23.13
N HIS A 46 2.26 -4.97 23.91
CA HIS A 46 2.65 -3.83 24.73
C HIS A 46 3.10 -2.63 23.87
N ASN A 47 2.72 -1.41 24.26
CA ASN A 47 3.11 -0.19 23.55
C ASN A 47 4.32 0.46 24.21
N ASP A 48 5.40 0.62 23.45
CA ASP A 48 6.56 1.40 23.87
C ASP A 48 6.42 2.85 23.40
N GLU A 49 6.17 3.76 24.35
CA GLU A 49 5.90 5.17 24.08
C GLU A 49 7.08 5.91 23.41
N ARG A 50 8.29 5.33 23.41
CA ARG A 50 9.45 5.88 22.68
C ARG A 50 9.27 5.87 21.16
N PHE A 51 8.40 5.01 20.63
CA PHE A 51 8.15 4.88 19.18
C PHE A 51 6.95 5.67 18.70
N GLY A 52 5.96 5.90 19.56
CA GLY A 52 4.75 6.60 19.18
C GLY A 52 3.55 6.33 20.10
N PRO A 53 2.40 6.94 19.77
CA PRO A 53 1.18 6.79 20.54
C PRO A 53 0.60 5.37 20.39
N ARG A 54 -0.20 4.95 21.36
CA ARG A 54 -0.89 3.64 21.34
C ARG A 54 -1.80 3.44 20.13
N PHE A 55 -2.45 4.52 19.69
CA PHE A 55 -3.43 4.52 18.61
C PHE A 55 -3.03 5.53 17.52
N PRO A 56 -2.08 5.18 16.64
CA PRO A 56 -1.63 6.09 15.60
C PRO A 56 -2.70 6.23 14.49
N PRO A 57 -2.96 7.46 14.00
CA PRO A 57 -3.82 7.65 12.84
C PRO A 57 -3.10 7.21 11.54
N VAL A 58 -3.81 6.51 10.65
CA VAL A 58 -3.24 5.96 9.40
C VAL A 58 -3.74 6.65 8.13
N GLY A 59 -4.69 7.59 8.23
CA GLY A 59 -5.27 8.27 7.06
C GLY A 59 -4.28 9.13 6.25
N HIS A 60 -3.08 9.37 6.78
CA HIS A 60 -1.98 10.06 6.10
C HIS A 60 -0.68 9.25 6.16
N ALA A 61 -0.78 7.91 6.16
CA ALA A 61 0.38 7.02 6.17
C ALA A 61 1.27 7.19 4.93
N TYR A 62 0.68 7.59 3.80
CA TYR A 62 1.40 7.91 2.57
C TYR A 62 1.56 9.43 2.44
N ASP A 63 2.81 9.89 2.47
CA ASP A 63 3.13 11.31 2.45
C ASP A 63 2.77 11.95 1.11
N ARG A 64 1.92 12.98 1.14
CA ARG A 64 1.44 13.69 -0.05
C ARG A 64 2.58 14.39 -0.82
N GLN A 65 3.61 14.87 -0.13
CA GLN A 65 4.75 15.51 -0.79
C GLN A 65 5.56 14.49 -1.58
N TYR A 66 5.79 13.29 -1.03
CA TYR A 66 6.43 12.20 -1.78
C TYR A 66 5.59 11.74 -2.97
N ILE A 67 4.27 11.63 -2.79
CA ILE A 67 3.35 11.30 -3.88
C ILE A 67 3.46 12.32 -5.03
N MET A 68 3.40 13.62 -4.71
CA MET A 68 3.51 14.67 -5.72
C MET A 68 4.88 14.66 -6.40
N LYS A 69 5.95 14.47 -5.63
CA LYS A 69 7.30 14.39 -6.19
C LYS A 69 7.47 13.23 -7.17
N MET A 70 6.89 12.06 -6.86
CA MET A 70 6.91 10.91 -7.76
C MET A 70 6.15 11.19 -9.06
N LYS A 71 4.99 11.86 -8.98
CA LYS A 71 4.22 12.26 -10.18
C LYS A 71 5.00 13.24 -11.06
N GLU A 72 5.67 14.23 -10.47
CA GLU A 72 6.55 15.16 -11.21
C GLU A 72 7.69 14.42 -11.93
N ILE A 73 8.33 13.47 -11.23
CA ILE A 73 9.43 12.68 -11.79
C ILE A 73 8.92 11.81 -12.94
N ALA A 74 7.78 11.14 -12.77
CA ALA A 74 7.18 10.32 -13.82
C ALA A 74 6.85 11.15 -15.07
N ALA A 75 6.24 12.33 -14.89
CA ALA A 75 5.95 13.25 -15.99
C ALA A 75 7.23 13.71 -16.71
N LYS A 76 8.29 14.05 -15.96
CA LYS A 76 9.59 14.45 -16.53
C LYS A 76 10.21 13.38 -17.44
N TYR A 77 10.06 12.11 -17.08
CA TYR A 77 10.60 10.98 -17.84
C TYR A 77 9.59 10.33 -18.79
N ASN A 78 8.41 10.92 -18.97
CA ASN A 78 7.30 10.37 -19.76
C ASN A 78 6.96 8.92 -19.37
N LEU A 79 7.03 8.62 -18.07
CA LEU A 79 6.69 7.32 -17.50
C LEU A 79 5.20 7.30 -17.15
N GLN A 80 4.51 6.26 -17.62
CA GLN A 80 3.13 6.01 -17.22
C GLN A 80 3.09 5.51 -15.78
N LEU A 81 2.72 6.40 -14.85
CA LEU A 81 2.58 6.10 -13.44
C LEU A 81 1.11 5.89 -13.09
N ARG A 82 0.79 4.72 -12.53
CA ARG A 82 -0.53 4.43 -11.94
C ARG A 82 -0.56 4.93 -10.50
N GLU A 83 -1.76 5.11 -9.96
CA GLU A 83 -1.96 5.48 -8.56
C GLU A 83 -3.18 4.75 -8.04
N GLY A 84 -3.03 4.02 -6.93
CA GLY A 84 -4.06 3.09 -6.48
C GLY A 84 -3.96 2.63 -5.03
N VAL A 85 -4.95 1.86 -4.62
CA VAL A 85 -5.07 1.25 -3.29
C VAL A 85 -4.43 -0.14 -3.30
N TYR A 86 -3.49 -0.38 -2.39
CA TYR A 86 -2.83 -1.67 -2.23
C TYR A 86 -3.54 -2.55 -1.19
N CYS A 87 -3.83 -3.80 -1.52
CA CYS A 87 -4.48 -4.77 -0.65
C CYS A 87 -3.45 -5.70 -0.03
N GLY A 88 -3.20 -5.60 1.27
CA GLY A 88 -2.35 -6.56 1.97
C GLY A 88 -3.09 -7.85 2.26
N LEU A 89 -2.55 -8.99 1.82
CA LEU A 89 -3.02 -10.34 2.15
C LEU A 89 -1.95 -11.15 2.90
N GLY A 90 -2.39 -12.23 3.56
CA GLY A 90 -1.50 -13.12 4.32
C GLY A 90 -0.71 -14.12 3.45
N GLY A 91 -1.22 -14.48 2.27
CA GLY A 91 -0.61 -15.50 1.42
C GLY A 91 -0.49 -16.88 2.10
N PRO A 92 0.33 -17.81 1.57
CA PRO A 92 1.20 -17.68 0.40
C PRO A 92 0.51 -18.04 -0.94
N CYS A 93 -0.71 -18.58 -0.89
CA CYS A 93 -1.49 -18.86 -2.09
C CYS A 93 -1.93 -17.56 -2.76
N TYR A 94 -1.93 -17.55 -4.09
CA TYR A 94 -2.60 -16.50 -4.86
C TYR A 94 -4.10 -16.53 -4.65
N GLU A 95 -4.74 -15.42 -4.98
CA GLU A 95 -6.15 -15.18 -4.79
C GLU A 95 -7.00 -16.03 -5.75
N THR A 96 -8.12 -16.51 -5.25
CA THR A 96 -9.20 -17.06 -6.07
C THR A 96 -9.90 -15.96 -6.86
N ILE A 97 -10.63 -16.33 -7.91
CA ILE A 97 -11.44 -15.39 -8.70
C ILE A 97 -12.44 -14.61 -7.83
N ALA A 98 -13.03 -15.27 -6.82
CA ALA A 98 -13.97 -14.64 -5.90
C ALA A 98 -13.29 -13.57 -5.03
N GLU A 99 -12.09 -13.85 -4.53
CA GLU A 99 -11.30 -12.90 -3.73
C GLU A 99 -10.86 -11.71 -4.58
N ILE A 100 -10.38 -11.94 -5.82
CA ILE A 100 -10.04 -10.86 -6.76
C ILE A 100 -11.24 -9.94 -6.99
N ASN A 101 -12.42 -10.51 -7.25
CA ASN A 101 -13.65 -9.74 -7.46
C ASN A 101 -14.07 -8.96 -6.22
N MET A 102 -13.93 -9.55 -5.03
CA MET A 102 -14.20 -8.89 -3.76
C MET A 102 -13.25 -7.71 -3.54
N LEU A 103 -11.94 -7.89 -3.69
CA LEU A 103 -10.95 -6.83 -3.49
C LEU A 103 -11.19 -5.64 -4.41
N ARG A 104 -11.53 -5.90 -5.68
CA ARG A 104 -11.92 -4.86 -6.64
C ARG A 104 -13.17 -4.10 -6.21
N LEU A 105 -14.19 -4.80 -5.73
CA LEU A 105 -15.42 -4.18 -5.24
C LEU A 105 -15.17 -3.29 -4.02
N LEU A 106 -14.21 -3.68 -3.17
CA LEU A 106 -13.76 -2.90 -2.02
C LEU A 106 -12.84 -1.72 -2.40
N GLY A 107 -12.52 -1.54 -3.68
CA GLY A 107 -11.72 -0.43 -4.19
C GLY A 107 -10.21 -0.71 -4.27
N GLY A 108 -9.78 -1.97 -4.19
CA GLY A 108 -8.38 -2.37 -4.39
C GLY A 108 -7.94 -2.29 -5.85
N ASP A 109 -6.75 -1.75 -6.09
CA ASP A 109 -6.12 -1.62 -7.41
C ASP A 109 -4.99 -2.64 -7.62
N ALA A 110 -4.32 -3.05 -6.53
CA ALA A 110 -3.29 -4.08 -6.54
C ALA A 110 -3.31 -4.90 -5.24
N VAL A 111 -2.77 -6.11 -5.26
CA VAL A 111 -2.66 -7.04 -4.12
C VAL A 111 -1.27 -7.66 -4.04
#